data_AF-A0AAP5BBZ5-F1
#
_entry.id   AF-A0AAP5BBZ5-F1
#
_cell.length_a   1.000
_cell.length_b   1.000
_cell.length_c   1.000
_cell.angle_alpha   90.00
_cell.angle_beta   90.00
_cell.angle_gamma   90.00
#
_symmetry.space_group_name_H-M   'P 1'
#
loop_
_entity.id
_entity.type
_entity.pdbx_description
1 polymer ?
#
loop_
_entity_poly.entity_id
_entity_poly.type
_entity_poly.pdbx_seq_one_letter_code
_entity_poly.pdbx_strand_id
1 'polypeptide(L)'
;MALYEMTGESLKEIRPQTFTQLGILERQNIQKAIRAHIAAITPNVKTMVLAEEFGDWVGANRRIDLLCLDDQAQLVVVELKRDNDGHMELQALRYAAMISTMRFEQAVAAHRKYLQSIGSDEDAEQVIREFLGVEEGNVALSDKVRIILASADFSTELTTTRPVA
;
A
#
# COMPACT_ATOMS: atom_id res chain seq x y z
N MET A 1 24.32 4.49 -9.37
CA MET A 1 24.04 5.38 -10.52
C MET A 1 23.82 6.77 -9.97
N ALA A 2 24.40 7.83 -10.56
CA ALA A 2 24.16 9.21 -10.11
C ALA A 2 22.81 9.71 -10.64
N LEU A 3 22.01 10.33 -9.78
CA LEU A 3 20.74 10.98 -10.14
C LEU A 3 21.01 12.47 -10.39
N TYR A 4 20.30 13.08 -11.33
CA TYR A 4 20.41 14.51 -11.61
C TYR A 4 19.03 15.15 -11.76
N GLU A 5 18.86 16.34 -11.20
CA GLU A 5 17.70 17.20 -11.43
C GLU A 5 18.02 18.15 -12.60
N MET A 6 17.14 18.21 -13.60
CA MET A 6 17.27 19.16 -14.70
C MET A 6 16.27 20.30 -14.52
N THR A 7 16.77 21.53 -14.45
CA THR A 7 15.95 22.74 -14.41
C THR A 7 16.43 23.73 -15.47
N GLY A 8 15.63 23.88 -16.54
CA GLY A 8 16.06 24.59 -17.75
C GLY A 8 17.26 23.89 -18.40
N GLU A 9 18.34 24.63 -18.61
CA GLU A 9 19.60 24.11 -19.15
C GLU A 9 20.59 23.65 -18.07
N SER A 10 20.21 23.70 -16.78
CA SER A 10 21.07 23.29 -15.68
C SER A 10 20.85 21.83 -15.29
N LEU A 11 21.95 21.12 -15.04
CA LEU A 11 21.96 19.78 -14.45
C LEU A 11 22.61 19.84 -13.07
N LYS A 12 21.87 19.41 -12.04
CA LYS A 12 22.35 19.35 -10.66
C LYS A 12 22.38 17.93 -10.16
N GLU A 13 23.55 17.46 -9.74
CA GLU A 13 23.70 16.12 -9.15
C GLU A 13 22.91 16.02 -7.85
N ILE A 14 22.07 14.99 -7.76
CA ILE A 14 21.34 14.59 -6.56
C ILE A 14 22.19 13.53 -5.85
N ARG A 15 22.82 13.94 -4.75
CA ARG A 15 23.55 13.01 -3.89
C ARG A 15 22.54 12.12 -3.16
N PRO A 16 22.76 10.79 -3.11
CA PRO A 16 21.91 9.91 -2.33
C PRO A 16 22.00 10.29 -0.83
N GLN A 17 20.85 10.40 -0.19
CA GLN A 17 20.71 10.66 1.24
C GLN A 17 19.73 9.66 1.83
N THR A 18 19.85 9.35 3.12
CA THR A 18 18.89 8.50 3.80
C THR A 18 17.69 9.31 4.30
N PHE A 19 16.52 8.67 4.43
CA PHE A 19 15.33 9.34 5.00
C PHE A 19 15.60 9.91 6.40
N THR A 20 16.41 9.20 7.20
CA THR A 20 16.86 9.64 8.52
C THR A 20 17.66 10.95 8.46
N GLN A 21 18.57 11.08 7.50
CA GLN A 21 19.38 12.31 7.32
C GLN A 21 18.53 13.51 6.88
N LEU A 22 17.44 13.26 6.14
CA LEU A 22 16.50 14.27 5.69
C LEU A 22 15.44 14.64 6.74
N GLY A 23 15.46 14.02 7.93
CA GLY A 23 14.44 14.22 8.96
C GLY A 23 13.05 13.74 8.53
N ILE A 24 12.98 12.88 7.52
CA ILE A 24 11.73 12.36 6.97
C ILE A 24 11.26 11.21 7.87
N LEU A 25 10.12 11.43 8.52
CA LEU A 25 9.49 10.42 9.38
C LEU A 25 8.59 9.50 8.56
N GLU A 26 8.66 8.19 8.83
CA GLU A 26 8.02 7.16 8.01
C GLU A 26 6.49 7.32 7.90
N ARG A 27 5.76 7.31 9.01
CA ARG A 27 4.29 7.48 8.97
C ARG A 27 3.88 8.87 8.52
N GLN A 28 4.51 9.89 9.08
CA GLN A 28 4.08 11.28 8.89
C GLN A 28 4.37 11.77 7.46
N ASN A 29 5.42 11.25 6.83
CA ASN A 29 5.90 11.74 5.54
C ASN A 29 5.86 10.66 4.45
N ILE A 30 6.50 9.49 4.66
CA ILE A 30 6.65 8.47 3.60
C ILE A 30 5.32 7.79 3.32
N GLN A 31 4.68 7.20 4.33
CA GLN A 31 3.39 6.53 4.18
C GLN A 31 2.34 7.52 3.68
N LYS A 32 2.32 8.75 4.21
CA LYS A 32 1.43 9.81 3.72
C LYS A 32 1.65 10.14 2.24
N ALA A 33 2.90 10.23 1.78
CA ALA A 33 3.24 10.50 0.39
C ALA A 33 2.90 9.32 -0.52
N ILE A 34 3.24 8.09 -0.12
CA ILE A 34 2.91 6.86 -0.86
C ILE A 34 1.39 6.70 -0.96
N ARG A 35 0.65 6.93 0.12
CA ARG A 35 -0.82 6.92 0.13
C ARG A 35 -1.40 7.89 -0.90
N ALA A 36 -0.88 9.12 -0.96
CA ALA A 36 -1.32 10.13 -1.93
C ALA A 36 -0.90 9.81 -3.38
N HIS A 37 0.14 8.99 -3.56
CA HIS A 37 0.72 8.65 -4.85
C HIS A 37 0.89 7.14 -5.02
N ILE A 38 -0.13 6.35 -4.68
CA ILE A 38 -0.03 4.88 -4.59
C ILE A 38 0.42 4.24 -5.92
N ALA A 39 0.08 4.88 -7.04
CA ALA A 39 0.51 4.52 -8.39
C ALA A 39 2.04 4.43 -8.54
N ALA A 40 2.82 5.17 -7.73
CA ALA A 40 4.28 5.16 -7.79
C ALA A 40 4.88 3.80 -7.40
N ILE A 41 4.20 3.03 -6.54
CA ILE A 41 4.64 1.69 -6.10
C ILE A 41 3.74 0.56 -6.61
N THR A 42 2.71 0.90 -7.39
CA THR A 42 1.80 -0.03 -8.09
C THR A 42 1.88 0.19 -9.61
N PRO A 43 3.08 0.27 -10.22
CA PRO A 43 3.16 0.51 -11.65
C PRO A 43 2.44 -0.64 -12.38
N ASN A 44 1.60 -0.29 -13.34
CA ASN A 44 0.77 -1.20 -14.15
C ASN A 44 -0.55 -1.68 -13.50
N VAL A 45 -0.90 -1.23 -12.30
CA VAL A 45 -2.16 -1.59 -11.65
C VAL A 45 -2.85 -0.34 -11.13
N LYS A 46 -4.05 -0.05 -11.62
CA LYS A 46 -4.89 1.00 -11.03
C LYS A 46 -5.27 0.56 -9.61
N THR A 47 -4.79 1.31 -8.62
CA THR A 47 -4.88 0.96 -7.21
C THR A 47 -5.49 2.11 -6.41
N MET A 48 -6.37 1.82 -5.48
CA MET A 48 -6.98 2.75 -4.54
C MET A 48 -6.66 2.34 -3.11
N VAL A 49 -6.35 3.32 -2.24
CA VAL A 49 -6.14 3.06 -0.81
C VAL A 49 -7.49 2.92 -0.11
N LEU A 50 -7.72 1.78 0.53
CA LEU A 50 -8.88 1.54 1.37
C LEU A 50 -8.66 2.04 2.79
N ALA A 51 -7.51 1.74 3.39
CA ALA A 51 -7.21 2.14 4.76
C ALA A 51 -5.70 2.24 5.00
N GLU A 52 -5.33 3.05 5.99
CA GLU A 52 -3.99 3.07 6.58
C GLU A 52 -4.01 2.40 7.95
N GLU A 53 -2.89 1.81 8.36
CA GLU A 53 -2.72 1.17 9.67
C GLU A 53 -3.85 0.16 9.97
N PHE A 54 -4.28 -0.60 8.97
CA PHE A 54 -5.43 -1.49 9.06
C PHE A 54 -5.11 -2.73 9.89
N GLY A 55 -5.65 -2.79 11.10
CA GLY A 55 -5.46 -3.92 12.01
C GLY A 55 -6.29 -3.77 13.26
N ASP A 56 -7.47 -4.40 13.28
CA ASP A 56 -8.38 -4.42 14.43
C ASP A 56 -8.79 -5.87 14.76
N TRP A 57 -7.92 -6.81 14.42
CA TRP A 57 -8.13 -8.24 14.63
C TRP A 57 -7.91 -8.55 16.12
N VAL A 58 -8.94 -9.09 16.77
CA VAL A 58 -8.93 -9.42 18.21
C VAL A 58 -7.63 -10.15 18.58
N GLY A 59 -6.83 -9.55 19.48
CA GLY A 59 -5.65 -10.17 20.06
C GLY A 59 -4.32 -9.92 19.35
N ALA A 60 -4.26 -9.09 18.30
CA ALA A 60 -3.02 -8.74 17.62
C ALA A 60 -2.80 -7.22 17.57
N ASN A 61 -1.73 -6.72 18.21
CA ASN A 61 -1.24 -5.33 18.04
C ASN A 61 -0.51 -5.17 16.69
N ARG A 62 -1.09 -5.73 15.62
CA ARG A 62 -0.49 -5.82 14.29
C ARG A 62 -1.44 -5.20 13.27
N ARG A 63 -0.86 -4.48 12.32
CA ARG A 63 -1.58 -3.70 11.32
C ARG A 63 -0.83 -3.75 9.99
N ILE A 64 -1.61 -3.66 8.92
CA ILE A 64 -1.16 -3.46 7.56
C ILE A 64 -0.87 -1.97 7.38
N ASP A 65 0.28 -1.59 6.83
CA ASP A 65 0.60 -0.17 6.66
C ASP A 65 -0.40 0.51 5.72
N LEU A 66 -0.62 -0.04 4.53
CA LEU A 66 -1.72 0.36 3.64
C LEU A 66 -2.46 -0.85 3.09
N LEU A 67 -3.78 -0.89 3.34
CA LEU A 67 -4.70 -1.78 2.65
C LEU A 67 -5.25 -1.06 1.43
N CYS A 68 -5.10 -1.69 0.26
CA CYS A 68 -5.55 -1.14 -1.01
C CYS A 68 -6.44 -2.13 -1.78
N LEU A 69 -7.06 -1.64 -2.85
CA LEU A 69 -7.90 -2.39 -3.78
C LEU A 69 -7.44 -2.07 -5.21
N ASP A 70 -7.34 -3.08 -6.06
CA ASP A 70 -7.12 -2.87 -7.49
C ASP A 70 -8.40 -2.92 -8.32
N ASP A 71 -8.28 -2.49 -9.58
CA ASP A 71 -9.39 -2.44 -10.54
C ASP A 71 -9.94 -3.83 -10.96
N GLN A 72 -9.32 -4.93 -10.50
CA GLN A 72 -9.80 -6.31 -10.65
C GLN A 72 -10.43 -6.85 -9.36
N ALA A 73 -10.80 -5.96 -8.44
CA ALA A 73 -11.35 -6.29 -7.12
C ALA A 73 -10.43 -7.18 -6.27
N GLN A 74 -9.11 -7.17 -6.50
CA GLN A 74 -8.12 -7.85 -5.67
C GLN A 74 -7.67 -6.91 -4.55
N LEU A 75 -7.63 -7.43 -3.32
CA LEU A 75 -7.02 -6.71 -2.22
C LEU A 75 -5.50 -6.65 -2.42
N VAL A 76 -4.92 -5.52 -2.04
CA VAL A 76 -3.50 -5.25 -2.16
C VAL A 76 -2.97 -4.87 -0.79
N VAL A 77 -2.07 -5.69 -0.25
CA VAL A 77 -1.33 -5.43 1.00
C VAL A 77 -0.05 -4.69 0.64
N VAL A 78 0.13 -3.50 1.20
CA VAL A 78 1.37 -2.74 1.04
C VAL A 78 2.06 -2.64 2.39
N GLU A 79 3.30 -3.13 2.46
CA GLU A 79 4.17 -2.99 3.63
C GLU A 79 5.37 -2.12 3.28
N LEU A 80 5.68 -1.17 4.16
CA LEU A 80 6.76 -0.22 4.03
C LEU A 80 7.86 -0.56 5.04
N LYS A 81 9.12 -0.59 4.61
CA LYS A 81 10.26 -0.87 5.49
C LYS A 81 11.18 0.35 5.64
N ARG A 82 11.35 0.76 6.90
CA ARG A 82 12.25 1.84 7.36
C ARG A 82 13.74 1.50 7.29
N ASP A 83 14.11 0.36 7.89
CA ASP A 83 15.49 -0.02 8.24
C ASP A 83 15.67 -1.54 8.07
N ASN A 84 16.90 -2.06 8.04
CA ASN A 84 17.20 -3.45 7.66
C ASN A 84 16.66 -4.55 8.61
N ASP A 85 16.05 -4.20 9.75
CA ASP A 85 15.60 -5.18 10.75
C ASP A 85 14.21 -5.76 10.44
N GLY A 86 14.14 -7.08 10.29
CA GLY A 86 12.89 -7.87 10.29
C GLY A 86 12.48 -8.51 8.96
N HIS A 87 11.69 -9.58 9.07
CA HIS A 87 11.08 -10.34 7.97
C HIS A 87 9.73 -9.71 7.56
N MET A 88 9.79 -8.67 6.73
CA MET A 88 8.59 -7.98 6.20
C MET A 88 7.69 -8.94 5.41
N GLU A 89 8.29 -9.92 4.74
CA GLU A 89 7.59 -10.88 3.87
C GLU A 89 6.66 -11.78 4.67
N LEU A 90 7.11 -12.25 5.83
CA LEU A 90 6.30 -13.08 6.72
C LEU A 90 5.13 -12.28 7.31
N GLN A 91 5.29 -10.97 7.49
CA GLN A 91 4.19 -10.10 7.92
C GLN A 91 3.17 -9.93 6.80
N ALA A 92 3.63 -9.53 5.61
CA ALA A 92 2.79 -9.34 4.45
C ALA A 92 2.02 -10.62 4.06
N LEU A 93 2.68 -11.78 4.09
CA LEU A 93 2.04 -13.07 3.80
C LEU A 93 0.96 -13.41 4.83
N ARG A 94 1.23 -13.17 6.12
CA ARG A 94 0.23 -13.39 7.17
C ARG A 94 -0.96 -12.46 6.99
N TYR A 95 -0.72 -11.19 6.67
CA TYR A 95 -1.80 -10.23 6.45
C TYR A 95 -2.63 -10.58 5.21
N ALA A 96 -1.97 -10.95 4.11
CA ALA A 96 -2.64 -11.43 2.91
C ALA A 96 -3.54 -12.64 3.20
N ALA A 97 -3.05 -13.61 3.98
CA ALA A 97 -3.86 -14.74 4.40
C ALA A 97 -5.06 -14.30 5.25
N MET A 98 -4.87 -13.38 6.20
CA MET A 98 -5.94 -12.87 7.06
C MET A 98 -7.05 -12.16 6.28
N ILE A 99 -6.70 -11.37 5.25
CA ILE A 99 -7.67 -10.61 4.46
C ILE A 99 -8.18 -11.37 3.22
N SER A 100 -7.65 -12.55 2.90
CA SER A 100 -8.09 -13.34 1.73
C SER A 100 -9.58 -13.71 1.75
N THR A 101 -10.20 -13.71 2.94
CA THR A 101 -11.63 -13.99 3.13
C THR A 101 -12.47 -12.73 3.38
N MET A 102 -11.85 -11.55 3.27
CA MET A 102 -12.52 -10.27 3.48
C MET A 102 -13.55 -10.03 2.39
N ARG A 103 -14.78 -9.71 2.81
CA ARG A 103 -15.91 -9.43 1.92
C ARG A 103 -16.02 -7.95 1.61
N PHE A 104 -16.77 -7.64 0.56
CA PHE A 104 -16.98 -6.26 0.10
C PHE A 104 -17.46 -5.33 1.21
N GLU A 105 -18.41 -5.76 2.05
CA GLU A 105 -18.94 -4.93 3.14
C GLU A 105 -17.88 -4.61 4.20
N GLN A 106 -16.89 -5.50 4.37
CA GLN A 106 -15.77 -5.27 5.27
C GLN A 106 -14.78 -4.26 4.67
N ALA A 107 -14.57 -4.28 3.34
CA ALA A 107 -13.77 -3.27 2.64
C ALA A 107 -14.42 -1.89 2.69
N VAL A 108 -15.75 -1.81 2.50
CA VAL A 108 -16.52 -0.59 2.70
C VAL A 108 -16.38 -0.09 4.14
N ALA A 109 -16.49 -0.97 5.14
CA ALA A 109 -16.34 -0.58 6.54
C ALA A 109 -14.92 -0.07 6.86
N ALA A 110 -13.88 -0.71 6.32
CA ALA A 110 -12.50 -0.26 6.44
C ALA A 110 -12.31 1.13 5.82
N HIS A 111 -12.82 1.33 4.60
CA HIS A 111 -12.70 2.59 3.90
C HIS A 111 -13.48 3.72 4.56
N ARG A 112 -14.68 3.43 5.09
CA ARG A 112 -15.47 4.40 5.86
C ARG A 112 -14.71 4.90 7.10
N LYS A 113 -14.08 3.99 7.86
CA LYS A 113 -13.24 4.37 9.01
C LYS A 113 -12.09 5.29 8.58
N TYR A 114 -11.48 4.99 7.45
CA TYR A 114 -10.38 5.79 6.90
C TYR A 114 -10.84 7.17 6.41
N LEU A 115 -11.95 7.28 5.67
CA LEU A 115 -12.50 8.57 5.26
C LEU A 115 -12.81 9.46 6.47
N GLN A 116 -13.38 8.87 7.53
CA GLN A 116 -13.61 9.56 8.80
C GLN A 116 -12.30 10.04 9.46
N SER A 117 -11.24 9.23 9.44
CA SER A 117 -9.96 9.60 10.07
C SER A 117 -9.26 10.76 9.35
N ILE A 118 -9.54 10.96 8.06
CA ILE A 118 -9.02 12.09 7.28
C ILE A 118 -10.01 13.25 7.13
N GLY A 119 -11.20 13.15 7.74
CA GLY A 119 -12.24 14.18 7.67
C GLY A 119 -12.92 14.31 6.30
N SER A 120 -13.00 13.24 5.51
CA SER A 120 -13.80 13.18 4.28
C SER A 120 -15.22 12.71 4.59
N ASP A 121 -16.20 13.38 3.96
CA ASP A 121 -17.62 13.07 4.04
C ASP A 121 -18.12 12.22 2.85
N GLU A 122 -17.20 11.69 2.03
CA GLU A 122 -17.53 10.84 0.89
C GLU A 122 -18.20 9.52 1.32
N ASP A 123 -19.10 9.00 0.48
CA ASP A 123 -19.68 7.68 0.70
C ASP A 123 -18.68 6.59 0.29
N ALA A 124 -18.16 5.89 1.30
CA ALA A 124 -17.17 4.82 1.10
C ALA A 124 -17.62 3.74 0.12
N GLU A 125 -18.91 3.36 0.12
CA GLU A 125 -19.40 2.34 -0.79
C GLU A 125 -19.45 2.86 -2.22
N GLN A 126 -19.95 4.08 -2.41
CA GLN A 126 -20.03 4.72 -3.71
C GLN A 126 -18.64 4.89 -4.33
N VAL A 127 -17.66 5.39 -3.55
CA VAL A 127 -16.28 5.57 -4.02
C VAL A 127 -15.67 4.25 -4.49
N ILE A 128 -15.86 3.16 -3.72
CA ILE A 128 -15.33 1.84 -4.11
C ILE A 128 -16.02 1.32 -5.38
N ARG A 129 -17.34 1.48 -5.49
CA ARG A 129 -18.13 1.07 -6.66
C ARG A 129 -17.70 1.80 -7.93
N GLU A 130 -17.55 3.11 -7.84
CA GLU A 130 -17.06 3.96 -8.93
C GLU A 130 -15.63 3.56 -9.34
N PHE A 131 -14.76 3.28 -8.37
CA PHE A 131 -13.40 2.82 -8.63
C PHE A 131 -13.36 1.52 -9.45
N LEU A 132 -14.23 0.56 -9.09
CA LEU A 132 -14.39 -0.74 -9.76
C LEU A 132 -15.22 -0.68 -11.04
N GLY A 133 -15.88 0.45 -11.33
CA GLY A 133 -16.79 0.58 -12.47
C GLY A 133 -18.06 -0.26 -12.37
N VAL A 134 -18.58 -0.48 -11.16
CA VAL A 134 -19.80 -1.27 -10.91
C VAL A 134 -20.89 -0.42 -10.28
N GLU A 135 -21.90 -0.05 -11.06
CA GLU A 135 -23.00 0.81 -10.61
C GLU A 135 -24.03 0.06 -9.73
N GLU A 136 -24.43 -1.15 -10.12
CA GLU A 136 -25.44 -1.93 -9.43
C GLU A 136 -25.04 -3.40 -9.26
N GLY A 137 -25.68 -4.08 -8.31
CA GLY A 137 -25.49 -5.50 -8.06
C GLY A 137 -24.48 -5.83 -6.97
N ASN A 138 -24.26 -7.13 -6.79
CA ASN A 138 -23.37 -7.65 -5.76
C ASN A 138 -21.92 -7.57 -6.21
N VAL A 139 -21.06 -6.95 -5.40
CA VAL A 139 -19.61 -6.88 -5.66
C VAL A 139 -18.95 -8.00 -4.86
N ALA A 140 -18.21 -8.86 -5.55
CA ALA A 140 -17.37 -9.87 -4.92
C ALA A 140 -15.90 -9.47 -5.05
N LEU A 141 -15.17 -9.53 -3.94
CA LEU A 141 -13.72 -9.39 -3.94
C LEU A 141 -13.08 -10.69 -4.41
N SER A 142 -11.93 -10.58 -5.07
CA SER A 142 -11.09 -11.73 -5.45
C SER A 142 -10.53 -12.42 -4.21
N ASP A 143 -10.42 -13.75 -4.27
CA ASP A 143 -9.77 -14.59 -3.25
C ASP A 143 -8.24 -14.45 -3.27
N LYS A 144 -7.68 -13.98 -4.39
CA LYS A 144 -6.27 -13.61 -4.52
C LYS A 144 -6.01 -12.25 -3.90
N VAL A 145 -4.89 -12.17 -3.19
CA VAL A 145 -4.35 -10.94 -2.60
C VAL A 145 -3.00 -10.64 -3.22
N ARG A 146 -2.79 -9.40 -3.65
CA ARG A 146 -1.48 -8.92 -4.10
C ARG A 146 -0.70 -8.39 -2.90
N ILE A 147 0.60 -8.68 -2.86
CA ILE A 147 1.52 -8.12 -1.86
C ILE A 147 2.48 -7.18 -2.57
N ILE A 148 2.65 -5.99 -2.01
CA ILE A 148 3.62 -4.99 -2.43
C ILE A 148 4.51 -4.69 -1.24
N LEU A 149 5.81 -4.88 -1.45
CA LEU A 149 6.82 -4.59 -0.46
C LEU A 149 7.61 -3.38 -0.98
N ALA A 150 7.71 -2.32 -0.18
CA ALA A 150 8.52 -1.15 -0.53
C ALA A 150 9.61 -0.96 0.54
N SER A 151 10.87 -1.08 0.13
CA SER A 151 12.03 -0.90 1.00
C SER A 151 13.15 -0.18 0.26
N ALA A 152 14.03 0.47 1.02
CA ALA A 152 15.26 1.06 0.49
C ALA A 152 16.25 0.00 -0.03
N ASP A 153 16.21 -1.20 0.56
CA ASP A 153 17.01 -2.34 0.11
C ASP A 153 16.33 -3.67 0.49
N PHE A 154 16.54 -4.70 -0.31
CA PHE A 154 16.05 -6.05 -0.06
C PHE A 154 17.23 -6.99 0.13
N SER A 155 17.15 -7.90 1.10
CA SER A 155 18.19 -8.92 1.25
C SER A 155 18.33 -9.74 -0.03
N THR A 156 19.54 -10.21 -0.33
CA THR A 156 19.84 -10.97 -1.55
C THR A 156 19.02 -12.25 -1.69
N GLU A 157 18.53 -12.83 -0.60
CA GLU A 157 17.63 -13.98 -0.63
C GLU A 157 16.26 -13.68 -1.27
N LEU A 158 15.79 -12.43 -1.16
CA LEU A 158 14.50 -11.97 -1.71
C LEU A 158 14.57 -11.62 -3.18
N THR A 159 15.70 -11.06 -3.63
CA THR A 159 15.90 -10.67 -5.02
C THR A 159 16.29 -11.85 -5.91
N THR A 160 16.68 -12.98 -5.33
CA THR A 160 17.09 -14.20 -6.06
C THR A 160 16.03 -15.29 -6.09
N THR A 161 14.90 -15.13 -5.38
CA THR A 161 13.81 -16.10 -5.42
C THR A 161 13.03 -15.96 -6.73
N ARG A 162 13.35 -16.84 -7.68
CA ARG A 162 12.63 -16.98 -8.95
C ARG A 162 11.26 -17.62 -8.68
N PRO A 163 10.12 -17.07 -9.13
CA PRO A 163 8.85 -17.77 -9.03
C PRO A 163 8.98 -19.08 -9.79
N VAL A 164 8.70 -20.20 -9.12
CA VAL A 164 8.56 -21.48 -9.82
C VAL A 164 7.24 -21.38 -10.58
N ALA A 165 7.32 -21.41 -11.91
CA ALA A 165 6.17 -21.36 -12.82
C ALA A 165 5.31 -22.63 -12.70
#